data_AF-A0A416G4N2-F1
#
_entry.id   AF-A0A416G4N2-F1
#
_cell.length_a   1.000
_cell.length_b   1.000
_cell.length_c   1.000
_cell.angle_alpha   90.00
_cell.angle_beta   90.00
_cell.angle_gamma   90.00
#
_symmetry.space_group_name_H-M   'P 1'
#
loop_
_entity.id
_entity.type
_entity.pdbx_description
1 polymer ?
#
loop_
_entity_poly.entity_id
_entity_poly.type
_entity_poly.pdbx_seq_one_letter_code
_entity_poly.pdbx_strand_id
1 'polypeptide(L)'
;MKEELLEAIYATVERLEQKVDELSDSPKNAGTETVLSPASIDTSKLEKAILSVSAKEEETIGNLAKLREAICIYIDLTKKEASKDEQRSKLLFDTVKQLKQEQDASSKDLQERLDNISNTPQKKIVTHLFEPTSKYVLLFIGGLALSLVLSIWGNLTQWREHQDREEADLKYRALKMVLPSDDPNVRYIEKNFSVCPNKEVIEKVRTHVNIYEDSIRYHNEMIQMAAIKDSIANSLFKEANEIKKKINQK
;
A
#
# COMPACT_ATOMS: atom_id res chain seq x y z
N MET A 1 1.28 -71.84 -9.44
CA MET A 1 0.60 -71.50 -8.16
C MET A 1 -0.85 -71.98 -8.05
N LYS A 2 -1.79 -71.73 -8.98
CA LYS A 2 -3.15 -72.30 -8.87
C LYS A 2 -3.25 -73.76 -9.32
N GLU A 3 -2.47 -74.16 -10.33
CA GLU A 3 -2.48 -75.54 -10.85
C GLU A 3 -1.70 -76.52 -9.95
N GLU A 4 -0.56 -76.10 -9.40
CA GLU A 4 0.24 -76.92 -8.45
C GLU A 4 -0.51 -77.24 -7.15
N LEU A 5 -1.40 -76.36 -6.69
CA LEU A 5 -2.23 -76.61 -5.50
C LEU A 5 -3.31 -77.66 -5.79
N LEU A 6 -3.87 -77.66 -7.00
CA LEU A 6 -4.90 -78.61 -7.40
C LEU A 6 -4.32 -80.02 -7.58
N GLU A 7 -3.11 -80.11 -8.15
CA GLU A 7 -2.38 -81.36 -8.31
C GLU A 7 -1.97 -81.98 -6.97
N ALA A 8 -1.56 -81.14 -6.00
CA ALA A 8 -1.27 -81.59 -4.64
C ALA A 8 -2.52 -82.14 -3.92
N ILE A 9 -3.68 -81.50 -4.10
CA ILE A 9 -4.95 -81.97 -3.52
C ILE A 9 -5.35 -83.31 -4.13
N TYR A 10 -5.27 -83.46 -5.46
CA TYR A 10 -5.64 -84.71 -6.14
C TYR A 10 -4.75 -85.89 -5.72
N ALA A 11 -3.43 -85.68 -5.60
CA ALA A 11 -2.49 -86.70 -5.16
C ALA A 11 -2.70 -87.15 -3.69
N THR A 12 -3.27 -86.28 -2.84
CA THR A 12 -3.61 -86.67 -1.46
C THR A 12 -4.90 -87.46 -1.36
N VAL A 13 -5.88 -87.18 -2.23
CA VAL A 13 -7.15 -87.93 -2.29
C VAL A 13 -6.90 -89.35 -2.82
N GLU A 14 -6.09 -89.50 -3.87
CA GLU A 14 -5.75 -90.82 -4.43
C GLU A 14 -5.02 -91.72 -3.42
N ARG A 15 -4.13 -91.16 -2.58
CA ARG A 15 -3.49 -91.90 -1.47
C ARG A 15 -4.47 -92.32 -0.37
N LEU A 16 -5.52 -91.54 -0.13
CA LEU A 16 -6.54 -91.88 0.86
C LEU A 16 -7.44 -93.00 0.33
N GLU A 17 -7.81 -92.96 -0.95
CA GLU A 17 -8.61 -93.99 -1.61
C GLU A 17 -7.87 -95.34 -1.61
N GLN A 18 -6.58 -95.34 -1.97
CA GLN A 18 -5.74 -96.54 -1.94
C GLN A 18 -5.61 -97.17 -0.54
N LYS A 19 -5.56 -96.35 0.53
CA LYS A 19 -5.51 -96.83 1.91
C LYS A 19 -6.85 -97.38 2.41
N VAL A 20 -7.96 -96.91 1.86
CA VAL A 20 -9.30 -97.44 2.20
C VAL A 20 -9.50 -98.80 1.53
N ASP A 21 -9.04 -98.95 0.29
CA ASP A 21 -9.08 -100.25 -0.41
C ASP A 21 -8.17 -101.29 0.26
N GLU A 22 -6.96 -100.91 0.70
CA GLU A 22 -6.07 -101.80 1.48
C GLU A 22 -6.65 -102.22 2.84
N LEU A 23 -7.50 -101.39 3.46
CA LEU A 23 -8.20 -101.74 4.71
C LEU A 23 -9.43 -102.63 4.47
N SER A 24 -9.99 -102.62 3.25
CA SER A 24 -11.16 -103.42 2.91
C SER A 24 -10.83 -104.89 2.60
N ASP A 25 -9.58 -105.21 2.27
CA ASP A 25 -9.16 -106.56 1.83
C ASP A 25 -8.46 -107.43 2.91
N SER A 26 -8.48 -107.04 4.19
CA SER A 26 -7.88 -107.86 5.26
C SER A 26 -8.82 -109.00 5.74
N PRO A 27 -8.38 -110.28 5.76
CA PRO A 27 -9.26 -111.42 5.97
C PRO A 27 -9.55 -111.76 7.45
N LYS A 28 -10.75 -112.30 7.59
CA LYS A 28 -11.49 -112.80 8.77
C LYS A 28 -10.81 -114.03 9.38
N ASN A 29 -10.61 -114.05 10.70
CA ASN A 29 -10.36 -115.28 11.48
C ASN A 29 -11.36 -115.42 12.63
N ALA A 30 -11.82 -116.64 12.83
CA ALA A 30 -13.04 -117.06 13.50
C ALA A 30 -12.81 -117.71 14.88
N GLY A 31 -13.91 -117.86 15.63
CA GLY A 31 -14.09 -118.77 16.78
C GLY A 31 -14.42 -118.03 18.08
N THR A 32 -15.44 -118.34 18.89
CA THR A 32 -16.35 -119.51 18.94
C THR A 32 -17.53 -119.15 19.87
N GLU A 33 -18.75 -119.58 19.54
CA GLU A 33 -19.96 -119.52 20.39
C GLU A 33 -19.88 -120.45 21.61
N THR A 34 -20.50 -120.11 22.76
CA THR A 34 -21.20 -121.07 23.66
C THR A 34 -22.19 -120.37 24.63
N VAL A 35 -23.46 -120.32 24.23
CA VAL A 35 -24.72 -120.78 24.89
C VAL A 35 -24.84 -120.93 26.45
N LEU A 36 -25.89 -120.26 26.99
CA LEU A 36 -26.83 -120.53 28.14
C LEU A 36 -26.46 -120.37 29.65
N SER A 37 -27.00 -119.28 30.24
CA SER A 37 -27.79 -119.10 31.50
C SER A 37 -27.36 -119.66 32.88
N PRO A 38 -27.93 -119.19 34.02
CA PRO A 38 -28.45 -117.86 34.38
C PRO A 38 -27.94 -117.39 35.77
N ALA A 39 -27.68 -116.09 35.95
CA ALA A 39 -27.50 -115.52 37.29
C ALA A 39 -28.03 -114.09 37.33
N SER A 40 -29.16 -113.92 38.03
CA SER A 40 -29.72 -112.69 38.60
C SER A 40 -28.81 -111.45 38.52
N ILE A 41 -28.97 -110.63 37.48
CA ILE A 41 -28.38 -109.30 37.43
C ILE A 41 -29.40 -108.33 38.04
N ASP A 42 -29.03 -107.75 39.17
CA ASP A 42 -29.75 -106.66 39.84
C ASP A 42 -30.06 -105.51 38.86
N THR A 43 -31.28 -105.47 38.33
CA THR A 43 -31.78 -104.39 37.45
C THR A 43 -31.94 -103.06 38.20
N SER A 44 -31.96 -103.09 39.53
CA SER A 44 -32.10 -101.92 40.42
C SER A 44 -30.92 -100.95 40.34
N LYS A 45 -29.70 -101.43 40.04
CA LYS A 45 -28.52 -100.57 39.84
C LYS A 45 -28.54 -99.86 38.49
N LEU A 46 -29.06 -100.54 37.46
CA LEU A 46 -29.17 -99.97 36.11
C LEU A 46 -30.26 -98.89 36.06
N GLU A 47 -31.44 -99.14 36.63
CA GLU A 47 -32.52 -98.15 36.69
C GLU A 47 -32.14 -96.90 37.48
N LYS A 48 -31.43 -97.04 38.61
CA LYS A 48 -30.87 -95.88 39.34
C LYS A 48 -29.81 -95.12 38.54
N ALA A 49 -28.96 -95.82 37.78
CA ALA A 49 -27.97 -95.18 36.92
C ALA A 49 -28.66 -94.41 35.79
N ILE A 50 -29.66 -94.99 35.14
CA ILE A 50 -30.44 -94.37 34.06
C ILE A 50 -31.18 -93.13 34.57
N LEU A 51 -31.84 -93.19 35.73
CA LEU A 51 -32.49 -92.01 36.33
C LEU A 51 -31.47 -90.91 36.69
N SER A 52 -30.28 -91.28 37.18
CA SER A 52 -29.23 -90.31 37.48
C SER A 52 -28.62 -89.67 36.22
N VAL A 53 -28.55 -90.42 35.12
CA VAL A 53 -28.06 -89.92 33.82
C VAL A 53 -29.13 -89.03 33.18
N SER A 54 -30.40 -89.42 33.23
CA SER A 54 -31.52 -88.63 32.73
C SER A 54 -31.71 -87.32 33.50
N ALA A 55 -31.55 -87.32 34.83
CA ALA A 55 -31.57 -86.09 35.64
C ALA A 55 -30.39 -85.15 35.29
N LYS A 56 -29.20 -85.70 35.01
CA LYS A 56 -28.06 -84.91 34.53
C LYS A 56 -28.29 -84.38 33.11
N GLU A 57 -28.96 -85.14 32.26
CA GLU A 57 -29.31 -84.73 30.90
C GLU A 57 -30.28 -83.54 30.92
N GLU A 58 -31.34 -83.58 31.73
CA GLU A 58 -32.26 -82.45 31.94
C GLU A 58 -31.54 -81.20 32.48
N GLU A 59 -30.61 -81.36 33.42
CA GLU A 59 -29.80 -80.26 33.94
C GLU A 59 -28.90 -79.66 32.84
N THR A 60 -28.27 -80.50 32.02
CA THR A 60 -27.46 -80.03 30.87
C THR A 60 -28.31 -79.35 29.80
N ILE A 61 -29.54 -79.82 29.54
CA ILE A 61 -30.49 -79.18 28.62
C ILE A 61 -30.92 -77.82 29.19
N GLY A 62 -31.18 -77.72 30.49
CA GLY A 62 -31.48 -76.46 31.17
C GLY A 62 -30.32 -75.46 31.13
N ASN A 63 -29.08 -75.94 31.30
CA ASN A 63 -27.87 -75.10 31.19
C ASN A 63 -27.62 -74.65 29.74
N LEU A 64 -27.91 -75.50 28.75
CA LEU A 64 -27.83 -75.15 27.33
C LEU A 64 -28.89 -74.11 26.94
N ALA A 65 -30.10 -74.20 27.52
CA ALA A 65 -31.14 -73.18 27.33
C ALA A 65 -30.71 -71.81 27.90
N LYS A 66 -30.12 -71.76 29.10
CA LYS A 66 -29.57 -70.53 29.68
C LYS A 66 -28.40 -69.97 28.87
N LEU A 67 -27.52 -70.83 28.36
CA LEU A 67 -26.43 -70.44 27.47
C LEU A 67 -26.97 -69.80 26.17
N ARG A 68 -28.02 -70.39 25.58
CA ARG A 68 -28.68 -69.85 24.40
C ARG A 68 -29.29 -68.47 24.66
N GLU A 69 -29.92 -68.27 25.81
CA GLU A 69 -30.48 -66.97 26.20
C GLU A 69 -29.37 -65.92 26.39
N ALA A 70 -28.27 -66.28 27.06
CA ALA A 70 -27.11 -65.39 27.22
C ALA A 70 -26.45 -65.02 25.87
N ILE A 71 -26.35 -65.97 24.94
CA ILE A 71 -25.86 -65.73 23.57
C ILE A 71 -26.80 -64.79 22.81
N CYS A 72 -28.12 -64.97 22.93
CA CYS A 72 -29.09 -64.06 22.33
C CYS A 72 -28.96 -62.62 22.87
N ILE A 73 -28.85 -62.45 24.19
CA ILE A 73 -28.65 -61.13 24.81
C ILE A 73 -27.34 -60.49 24.32
N TYR A 74 -26.26 -61.26 24.22
CA TYR A 74 -24.98 -60.78 23.71
C TYR A 74 -25.07 -60.34 22.24
N ILE A 75 -25.77 -61.09 21.40
CA ILE A 75 -26.02 -60.75 19.99
C ILE A 75 -26.85 -59.44 19.88
N ASP A 76 -27.84 -59.25 20.74
CA ASP A 76 -28.66 -58.03 20.72
C ASP A 76 -27.88 -56.80 21.23
N LEU A 77 -27.03 -56.97 22.25
CA LEU A 77 -26.14 -55.91 22.73
C LEU A 77 -25.11 -55.50 21.67
N THR A 78 -24.47 -56.47 21.01
CA THR A 78 -23.51 -56.20 19.93
C THR A 78 -24.16 -55.52 18.72
N LYS A 79 -25.38 -55.90 18.34
CA LYS A 79 -26.15 -55.20 17.29
C LYS A 79 -26.51 -53.76 17.70
N LYS A 80 -26.86 -53.53 18.96
CA LYS A 80 -27.17 -52.18 19.48
C LYS A 80 -25.93 -51.28 19.50
N GLU A 81 -24.78 -51.85 19.84
CA GLU A 81 -23.50 -51.12 19.83
C GLU A 81 -23.06 -50.79 18.41
N ALA A 82 -23.12 -51.75 17.48
CA ALA A 82 -22.83 -51.52 16.06
C ALA A 82 -23.74 -50.45 15.43
N SER A 83 -25.04 -50.47 15.72
CA SER A 83 -25.96 -49.45 15.19
C SER A 83 -25.73 -48.06 15.80
N LYS A 84 -25.34 -47.98 17.08
CA LYS A 84 -24.96 -46.73 17.74
C LYS A 84 -23.68 -46.14 17.16
N ASP A 85 -22.69 -46.98 16.88
CA ASP A 85 -21.42 -46.54 16.28
C ASP A 85 -21.61 -46.15 14.80
N GLU A 86 -22.49 -46.82 14.06
CA GLU A 86 -22.87 -46.38 12.71
C GLU A 86 -23.57 -45.02 12.73
N GLN A 87 -24.49 -44.78 13.68
CA GLN A 87 -25.15 -43.48 13.85
C GLN A 87 -24.15 -42.38 14.22
N ARG A 88 -23.21 -42.67 15.12
CA ARG A 88 -22.12 -41.75 15.46
C ARG A 88 -21.23 -41.45 14.27
N SER A 89 -20.88 -42.46 13.48
CA SER A 89 -20.09 -42.32 12.26
C SER A 89 -20.79 -41.42 11.24
N LYS A 90 -22.10 -41.60 11.02
CA LYS A 90 -22.91 -40.73 10.15
C LYS A 90 -22.93 -39.29 10.64
N LEU A 91 -23.16 -39.07 11.93
CA LEU A 91 -23.18 -37.73 12.54
C LEU A 91 -21.80 -37.05 12.40
N LEU A 92 -20.71 -37.77 12.68
CA LEU A 92 -19.35 -37.26 12.50
C LEU A 92 -19.07 -36.93 11.04
N PHE A 93 -19.49 -37.77 10.09
CA PHE A 93 -19.30 -37.52 8.67
C PHE A 93 -20.06 -36.26 8.21
N ASP A 94 -21.30 -36.07 8.65
CA ASP A 94 -22.10 -34.88 8.35
C ASP A 94 -21.48 -33.62 8.96
N THR A 95 -20.97 -33.72 10.20
CA THR A 95 -20.26 -32.62 10.86
C THR A 95 -18.98 -32.25 10.12
N VAL A 96 -18.18 -33.24 9.70
CA VAL A 96 -16.96 -33.01 8.92
C VAL A 96 -17.28 -32.38 7.56
N LYS A 97 -18.36 -32.82 6.91
CA LYS A 97 -18.82 -32.24 5.65
C LYS A 97 -19.23 -30.77 5.82
N GLN A 98 -19.96 -30.46 6.90
CA GLN A 98 -20.34 -29.08 7.22
C GLN A 98 -19.11 -28.21 7.52
N LEU A 99 -18.18 -28.68 8.35
CA LEU A 99 -16.95 -27.94 8.67
C LEU A 99 -16.10 -27.69 7.42
N LYS A 100 -16.01 -28.67 6.53
CA LYS A 100 -15.31 -28.50 5.24
C LYS A 100 -15.98 -27.43 4.38
N GLN A 101 -17.31 -27.42 4.31
CA GLN A 101 -18.06 -26.42 3.57
C GLN A 101 -17.90 -25.01 4.17
N GLU A 102 -17.91 -24.88 5.50
CA GLU A 102 -17.67 -23.61 6.19
C GLU A 102 -16.23 -23.12 5.98
N GLN A 103 -15.25 -24.03 6.02
CA GLN A 103 -13.86 -23.71 5.73
C GLN A 103 -13.67 -23.26 4.28
N ASP A 104 -14.27 -23.96 3.31
CA ASP A 104 -14.22 -23.59 1.90
C ASP A 104 -14.87 -22.22 1.65
N ALA A 105 -15.98 -21.92 2.34
CA ALA A 105 -16.63 -20.61 2.26
C ALA A 105 -15.79 -19.49 2.88
N SER A 106 -15.20 -19.73 4.06
CA SER A 106 -14.30 -18.76 4.72
C SER A 106 -13.02 -18.55 3.92
N SER A 107 -12.45 -19.60 3.33
CA SER A 107 -11.28 -19.50 2.46
C SER A 107 -11.57 -18.68 1.20
N LYS A 108 -12.77 -18.82 0.62
CA LYS A 108 -13.19 -18.00 -0.53
C LYS A 108 -13.38 -16.53 -0.16
N ASP A 109 -14.00 -16.22 0.98
CA ASP A 109 -14.13 -14.84 1.47
C ASP A 109 -12.75 -14.21 1.73
N LEU A 110 -11.82 -14.95 2.33
CA LEU A 110 -10.46 -14.47 2.54
C LEU A 110 -9.70 -14.26 1.23
N GLN A 111 -9.88 -15.16 0.26
CA GLN A 111 -9.27 -15.03 -1.06
C GLN A 111 -9.84 -13.81 -1.81
N GLU A 112 -11.15 -13.61 -1.77
CA GLU A 112 -11.82 -12.45 -2.39
C GLU A 112 -11.40 -11.14 -1.71
N ARG A 113 -11.23 -11.12 -0.38
CA ARG A 113 -10.67 -9.97 0.34
C ARG A 113 -9.21 -9.72 -0.04
N LEU A 114 -8.41 -10.77 -0.19
CA LEU A 114 -7.02 -10.66 -0.59
C LEU A 114 -6.90 -10.12 -2.03
N ASP A 115 -7.73 -10.63 -2.94
CA ASP A 115 -7.82 -10.17 -4.32
C ASP A 115 -8.33 -8.72 -4.38
N ASN A 116 -9.28 -8.33 -3.52
CA ASN A 116 -9.72 -6.94 -3.41
C ASN A 116 -8.61 -6.04 -2.84
N ILE A 117 -7.79 -6.51 -1.89
CA ILE A 117 -6.63 -5.75 -1.38
C ILE A 117 -5.54 -5.65 -2.45
N SER A 118 -5.33 -6.68 -3.29
CA SER A 118 -4.34 -6.63 -4.37
C SER A 118 -4.80 -5.77 -5.54
N ASN A 119 -6.10 -5.76 -5.85
CA ASN A 119 -6.69 -5.00 -6.96
C ASN A 119 -7.16 -3.60 -6.56
N THR A 120 -7.24 -3.28 -5.26
CA THR A 120 -7.42 -1.90 -4.84
C THR A 120 -6.16 -1.11 -5.21
N PRO A 121 -6.28 0.00 -5.93
CA PRO A 121 -5.12 0.80 -6.28
C PRO A 121 -4.49 1.29 -4.98
N GLN A 122 -3.28 0.77 -4.66
CA GLN A 122 -2.46 1.32 -3.60
C GLN A 122 -2.43 2.83 -3.82
N LYS A 123 -3.03 3.58 -2.89
CA LYS A 123 -3.02 5.03 -2.91
C LYS A 123 -1.55 5.41 -2.74
N LYS A 124 -0.83 5.53 -3.86
CA LYS A 124 0.55 5.96 -3.91
C LYS A 124 0.52 7.41 -3.47
N ILE A 125 0.60 7.61 -2.16
CA ILE A 125 0.94 8.90 -1.59
C ILE A 125 2.39 9.09 -2.04
N VAL A 126 2.54 9.75 -3.19
CA VAL A 126 3.82 10.26 -3.65
C VAL A 126 4.14 11.42 -2.72
N THR A 127 4.55 11.10 -1.51
CA THR A 127 5.27 12.04 -0.67
C THR A 127 6.56 12.30 -1.42
N HIS A 128 6.65 13.44 -2.10
CA HIS A 128 7.90 13.96 -2.66
C HIS A 128 8.79 14.36 -1.48
N LEU A 129 9.34 13.36 -0.79
CA LEU A 129 10.44 13.56 0.12
C LEU A 129 11.61 13.99 -0.77
N PHE A 130 11.87 15.29 -0.78
CA PHE A 130 13.08 15.84 -1.38
C PHE A 130 14.25 15.22 -0.63
N GLU A 131 14.93 14.24 -1.24
CA GLU A 131 16.21 13.76 -0.74
C GLU A 131 17.23 14.90 -0.88
N PRO A 132 17.67 15.53 0.23
CA PRO A 132 18.58 16.66 0.17
C PRO A 132 19.99 16.27 -0.32
N THR A 133 20.26 14.98 -0.47
CA THR A 133 21.50 14.40 -0.99
C THR A 133 21.47 14.13 -2.50
N SER A 134 20.34 14.33 -3.17
CA SER A 134 20.24 14.15 -4.62
C SER A 134 21.05 15.22 -5.36
N LYS A 135 21.91 14.78 -6.29
CA LYS A 135 22.79 15.66 -7.10
C LYS A 135 22.02 16.81 -7.76
N TYR A 136 20.79 16.56 -8.21
CA TYR A 136 19.94 17.56 -8.86
C TYR A 136 19.43 18.63 -7.88
N VAL A 137 19.09 18.25 -6.65
CA VAL A 137 18.63 19.20 -5.61
C VAL A 137 19.79 20.10 -5.19
N LEU A 138 20.99 19.54 -5.07
CA LEU A 138 22.20 20.30 -4.71
C LEU A 138 22.62 21.25 -5.85
N LEU A 139 22.53 20.83 -7.11
CA LEU A 139 22.70 21.71 -8.27
C LEU A 139 21.63 22.81 -8.34
N PHE A 140 20.38 22.49 -7.99
CA PHE A 140 19.29 23.47 -7.95
C PHE A 140 19.52 24.53 -6.87
N ILE A 141 19.92 24.11 -5.66
CA ILE A 141 20.27 25.02 -4.56
C ILE A 141 21.48 25.88 -4.93
N GLY A 142 22.51 25.28 -5.54
CA GLY A 142 23.66 26.01 -6.05
C GLY A 142 23.29 27.01 -7.15
N GLY A 143 22.42 26.63 -8.07
CA GLY A 143 21.91 27.51 -9.13
C GLY A 143 21.05 28.66 -8.58
N LEU A 144 20.21 28.40 -7.57
CA LEU A 144 19.45 29.43 -6.88
C LEU A 144 20.37 30.41 -6.14
N ALA A 145 21.38 29.91 -5.43
CA ALA A 145 22.36 30.75 -4.74
C ALA A 145 23.16 31.62 -5.74
N LEU A 146 23.61 31.03 -6.85
CA LEU A 146 24.32 31.76 -7.91
C LEU A 146 23.43 32.82 -8.55
N SER A 147 22.16 32.50 -8.80
CA SER A 147 21.17 33.45 -9.32
C SER A 147 20.97 34.63 -8.36
N LEU A 148 20.88 34.37 -7.05
CA LEU A 148 20.81 35.43 -6.04
C LEU A 148 22.06 36.32 -6.05
N VAL A 149 23.26 35.73 -6.10
CA VAL A 149 24.52 36.48 -6.15
C VAL A 149 24.58 37.36 -7.40
N LEU A 150 24.22 36.82 -8.57
CA LEU A 150 24.16 37.59 -9.81
C LEU A 150 23.11 38.70 -9.76
N SER A 151 21.96 38.46 -9.13
CA SER A 151 20.92 39.46 -8.95
C SER A 151 21.39 40.63 -8.07
N ILE A 152 22.03 40.32 -6.93
CA ILE A 152 22.59 41.34 -6.03
C ILE A 152 23.73 42.09 -6.73
N TRP A 153 24.61 41.37 -7.42
CA TRP A 153 25.71 41.96 -8.17
C TRP A 153 25.21 42.89 -9.27
N GLY A 154 24.25 42.44 -10.08
CA GLY A 154 23.62 43.23 -11.13
C GLY A 154 22.95 44.49 -10.60
N ASN A 155 22.20 44.37 -9.51
CA ASN A 155 21.59 45.54 -8.85
C ASN A 155 22.64 46.51 -8.30
N LEU A 156 23.74 46.00 -7.75
CA LEU A 156 24.83 46.82 -7.23
C LEU A 156 25.60 47.53 -8.36
N THR A 157 25.87 46.85 -9.48
CA THR A 157 26.50 47.47 -10.65
C THR A 157 25.61 48.52 -11.26
N GLN A 158 24.30 48.25 -11.36
CA GLN A 158 23.33 49.22 -11.86
C GLN A 158 23.25 50.45 -10.94
N TRP A 159 23.25 50.25 -9.62
CA TRP A 159 23.28 51.36 -8.66
C TRP A 159 24.54 52.21 -8.82
N ARG A 160 25.73 51.59 -9.01
CA ARG A 160 26.96 52.34 -9.30
C ARG A 160 26.86 53.14 -10.59
N GLU A 161 26.39 52.52 -11.68
CA GLU A 161 26.20 53.21 -12.96
C GLU A 161 25.23 54.39 -12.85
N HIS A 162 24.16 54.26 -12.07
CA HIS A 162 23.24 55.37 -11.83
C HIS A 162 23.91 56.52 -11.07
N GLN A 163 24.67 56.22 -10.02
CA GLN A 163 25.43 57.24 -9.30
C GLN A 163 26.45 57.95 -10.20
N ASP A 164 27.18 57.19 -11.02
CA ASP A 164 28.17 57.76 -11.95
C ASP A 164 27.52 58.65 -13.02
N ARG A 165 26.33 58.26 -13.52
CA ARG A 165 25.55 59.08 -14.46
C ARG A 165 25.04 60.36 -13.81
N GLU A 166 24.55 60.29 -12.57
CA GLU A 166 24.08 61.46 -11.83
C GLU A 166 25.21 62.44 -11.53
N GLU A 167 26.39 61.95 -11.14
CA GLU A 167 27.57 62.78 -10.89
C GLU A 167 28.09 63.43 -12.18
N ALA A 168 28.11 62.69 -13.30
CA ALA A 168 28.50 63.23 -14.60
C ALA A 168 27.50 64.28 -15.13
N ASP A 169 26.20 64.04 -14.95
CA ASP A 169 25.14 65.01 -15.28
C ASP A 169 25.30 66.29 -14.46
N LEU A 170 25.47 66.16 -13.15
CA LEU A 170 25.67 67.29 -12.27
C LEU A 170 26.95 68.06 -12.64
N LYS A 171 28.04 67.37 -12.96
CA LYS A 171 29.28 67.99 -13.45
C LYS A 171 29.03 68.81 -14.71
N TYR A 172 28.35 68.24 -15.70
CA TYR A 172 28.04 68.94 -16.96
C TYR A 172 27.17 70.18 -16.73
N ARG A 173 26.16 70.05 -15.88
CA ARG A 173 25.23 71.14 -15.55
C ARG A 173 25.90 72.26 -14.75
N ALA A 174 26.78 71.90 -13.80
CA ALA A 174 27.60 72.86 -13.06
C ALA A 174 28.57 73.61 -13.98
N LEU A 175 29.21 72.92 -14.93
CA LEU A 175 30.06 73.56 -15.93
C LEU A 175 29.28 74.52 -16.83
N LYS A 176 28.03 74.19 -17.20
CA LYS A 176 27.16 75.08 -17.98
C LYS A 176 26.78 76.38 -17.24
N MET A 177 26.73 76.34 -15.91
CA MET A 177 26.50 77.53 -15.09
C MET A 177 27.72 78.47 -15.08
N VAL A 178 28.94 77.93 -15.16
CA VAL A 178 30.18 78.70 -15.16
C VAL A 178 30.53 79.10 -16.61
N LEU A 179 30.13 80.31 -16.99
CA LEU A 179 30.03 80.79 -18.37
C LEU A 179 31.33 80.81 -19.22
N PRO A 180 32.57 80.69 -18.67
CA PRO A 180 33.77 80.41 -19.49
C PRO A 180 34.73 79.32 -18.94
N SER A 181 35.37 78.57 -19.84
CA SER A 181 36.33 77.50 -19.51
C SER A 181 37.58 77.93 -18.73
N ASP A 182 37.99 79.19 -18.86
CA ASP A 182 39.17 79.75 -18.15
C ASP A 182 38.83 80.28 -16.74
N ASP A 183 37.58 80.09 -16.29
CA ASP A 183 37.15 80.53 -14.96
C ASP A 183 37.76 79.63 -13.85
N PRO A 184 38.33 80.22 -12.78
CA PRO A 184 38.83 79.47 -11.62
C PRO A 184 37.83 78.45 -11.04
N ASN A 185 36.52 78.71 -11.17
CA ASN A 185 35.45 77.83 -10.73
C ASN A 185 35.34 76.54 -11.56
N VAL A 186 35.67 76.56 -12.85
CA VAL A 186 35.74 75.35 -13.69
C VAL A 186 36.81 74.41 -13.16
N ARG A 187 38.00 74.95 -12.88
CA ARG A 187 39.11 74.19 -12.29
C ARG A 187 38.76 73.65 -10.91
N TYR A 188 37.98 74.39 -10.12
CA TYR A 188 37.49 73.94 -8.82
C TYR A 188 36.49 72.78 -8.94
N ILE A 189 35.54 72.84 -9.88
CA ILE A 189 34.59 71.75 -10.14
C ILE A 189 35.32 70.52 -10.66
N GLU A 190 36.22 70.67 -11.64
CA GLU A 190 36.96 69.53 -12.22
C GLU A 190 37.80 68.80 -11.17
N LYS A 191 38.48 69.54 -10.28
CA LYS A 191 39.26 68.95 -9.19
C LYS A 191 38.39 68.14 -8.22
N ASN A 192 37.23 68.67 -7.83
CA ASN A 192 36.35 68.06 -6.83
C ASN A 192 35.44 66.95 -7.40
N PHE A 193 35.34 66.80 -8.73
CA PHE A 193 34.56 65.72 -9.37
C PHE A 193 35.46 64.64 -10.01
N SER A 194 36.66 64.96 -10.49
CA SER A 194 37.51 64.01 -11.23
C SER A 194 38.81 63.62 -10.54
N VAL A 195 39.45 64.54 -9.81
CA VAL A 195 40.78 64.29 -9.21
C VAL A 195 40.69 63.82 -7.77
N CYS A 196 39.85 64.47 -6.95
CA CYS A 196 39.62 64.13 -5.55
C CYS A 196 38.14 64.34 -5.22
N PRO A 197 37.27 63.32 -5.41
CA PRO A 197 35.84 63.47 -5.18
C PRO A 197 35.54 63.82 -3.72
N ASN A 198 34.96 65.00 -3.50
CA ASN A 198 34.52 65.45 -2.18
C ASN A 198 33.00 65.56 -2.15
N LYS A 199 32.35 64.63 -1.44
CA LYS A 199 30.88 64.52 -1.35
C LYS A 199 30.21 65.79 -0.83
N GLU A 200 30.84 66.51 0.11
CA GLU A 200 30.28 67.74 0.66
C GLU A 200 30.28 68.87 -0.37
N VAL A 201 31.33 68.95 -1.19
CA VAL A 201 31.44 69.94 -2.26
C VAL A 201 30.45 69.62 -3.38
N ILE A 202 30.31 68.34 -3.74
CA ILE A 202 29.35 67.88 -4.75
C ILE A 202 27.91 68.25 -4.35
N GLU A 203 27.54 68.06 -3.08
CA GLU A 203 26.21 68.42 -2.59
C GLU A 203 25.98 69.94 -2.58
N LYS A 204 26.99 70.74 -2.19
CA LYS A 204 26.93 72.21 -2.30
C LYS A 204 26.75 72.64 -3.76
N VAL A 205 27.48 72.03 -4.69
CA VAL A 205 27.34 72.30 -6.14
C VAL A 205 25.94 71.92 -6.62
N ARG A 206 25.37 70.79 -6.19
CA ARG A 206 23.99 70.39 -6.48
C ARG A 206 22.98 71.45 -6.04
N THR A 207 23.09 71.95 -4.81
CA THR A 207 22.19 73.02 -4.34
C THR A 207 22.33 74.30 -5.16
N HIS A 208 23.57 74.71 -5.47
CA HIS A 208 23.81 75.93 -6.27
C HIS A 208 23.25 75.81 -7.69
N VAL A 209 23.47 74.65 -8.34
CA VAL A 209 22.93 74.37 -9.67
C VAL A 209 21.40 74.42 -9.65
N ASN A 210 20.75 73.77 -8.68
CA ASN A 210 19.30 73.79 -8.57
C ASN A 210 18.73 75.21 -8.39
N ILE A 211 19.35 76.03 -7.52
CA ILE A 211 18.94 77.42 -7.31
C ILE A 211 19.11 78.24 -8.60
N TYR A 212 20.22 78.04 -9.31
CA TYR A 212 20.47 78.72 -10.57
C TYR A 212 19.45 78.33 -11.65
N GLU A 213 19.18 77.04 -11.83
CA GLU A 213 18.19 76.56 -12.80
C GLU A 213 16.77 77.05 -12.47
N ASP A 214 16.39 77.02 -11.18
CA ASP A 214 15.12 77.56 -10.73
C ASP A 214 15.01 79.06 -10.99
N SER A 215 16.09 79.81 -10.80
CA SER A 215 16.12 81.25 -11.10
C SER A 215 15.97 81.55 -12.59
N ILE A 216 16.61 80.74 -13.47
CA ILE A 216 16.45 80.85 -14.92
C ILE A 216 15.03 80.51 -15.34
N ARG A 217 14.46 79.43 -14.79
CA ARG A 217 13.08 79.02 -15.08
C ARG A 217 12.11 80.13 -14.70
N TYR A 218 12.23 80.66 -13.48
CA TYR A 218 11.40 81.75 -13.00
C TYR A 218 11.55 83.01 -13.88
N HIS A 219 12.77 83.37 -14.27
CA HIS A 219 13.00 84.50 -15.16
C HIS A 219 12.32 84.32 -16.53
N ASN A 220 12.43 83.13 -17.12
CA ASN A 220 11.77 82.82 -18.38
C ASN A 220 10.24 82.84 -18.27
N GLU A 221 9.68 82.33 -17.17
CA GLU A 221 8.24 82.42 -16.89
C GLU A 221 7.79 83.89 -16.79
N MET A 222 8.58 84.72 -16.12
CA MET A 222 8.30 86.15 -16.01
C MET A 222 8.35 86.88 -17.36
N ILE A 223 9.30 86.54 -18.23
CA ILE A 223 9.37 87.08 -19.60
C ILE A 223 8.14 86.66 -20.41
N GLN A 224 7.75 85.38 -20.36
CA GLN A 224 6.57 84.88 -21.08
C GLN A 224 5.29 85.55 -20.58
N MET A 225 5.15 85.69 -19.26
CA MET A 225 4.01 86.36 -18.66
C MET A 225 3.95 87.85 -19.03
N ALA A 226 5.10 88.53 -19.09
CA ALA A 226 5.18 89.91 -19.58
C ALA A 226 4.74 90.01 -21.05
N ALA A 227 5.24 89.13 -21.92
CA ALA A 227 4.86 89.09 -23.34
C ALA A 227 3.35 88.84 -23.54
N ILE A 228 2.75 87.94 -22.75
CA ILE A 228 1.30 87.67 -22.78
C ILE A 228 0.52 88.92 -22.33
N LYS A 229 0.91 89.53 -21.20
CA LYS A 229 0.25 90.75 -20.69
C LYS A 229 0.33 91.90 -21.70
N ASP A 230 1.48 92.10 -22.32
CA ASP A 230 1.68 93.12 -23.35
C ASP A 230 0.82 92.85 -24.60
N SER A 231 0.69 91.58 -25.00
CA SER A 231 -0.18 91.20 -26.13
C SER A 231 -1.66 91.51 -25.86
N ILE A 232 -2.13 91.27 -24.63
CA ILE A 232 -3.51 91.57 -24.19
C ILE A 232 -3.72 93.07 -24.06
N ALA A 233 -2.75 93.81 -23.50
CA ALA A 233 -2.84 95.26 -23.41
C ALA A 233 -2.92 95.90 -24.80
N ASN A 234 -2.10 95.41 -25.75
CA ASN A 234 -2.13 95.88 -27.13
C ASN A 234 -3.44 95.56 -27.85
N SER A 235 -4.07 94.40 -27.61
CA SER A 235 -5.37 94.09 -28.21
C SER A 235 -6.48 94.99 -27.64
N LEU A 236 -6.52 95.18 -26.32
CA LEU A 236 -7.48 96.08 -25.66
C LEU A 236 -7.30 97.53 -26.11
N PHE A 237 -6.06 97.99 -26.27
CA PHE A 237 -5.79 99.35 -26.76
C PHE A 237 -6.26 99.57 -28.20
N LYS A 238 -6.11 98.56 -29.07
CA LYS A 238 -6.64 98.61 -30.43
C LYS A 238 -8.17 98.69 -30.41
N GLU A 239 -8.83 97.85 -29.63
CA GLU A 239 -10.30 97.83 -29.51
C GLU A 239 -10.84 99.16 -28.98
N ALA A 240 -10.24 99.72 -27.93
CA ALA A 240 -10.62 101.02 -27.39
C ALA A 240 -10.48 102.16 -28.42
N ASN A 241 -9.40 102.15 -29.21
CA ASN A 241 -9.20 103.12 -30.29
C ASN A 241 -10.22 102.98 -31.42
N GLU A 242 -10.62 101.75 -31.77
CA GLU A 242 -11.69 101.53 -32.74
C GLU A 242 -13.03 102.07 -32.24
N ILE A 243 -13.38 101.83 -30.97
CA ILE A 243 -14.59 102.38 -30.35
C ILE A 243 -14.55 103.91 -30.38
N LYS A 244 -13.43 104.52 -29.97
CA LYS A 244 -13.25 105.98 -30.00
C LYS A 244 -13.43 106.56 -31.40
N LYS A 245 -12.87 105.92 -32.43
CA LYS A 245 -13.06 106.34 -33.83
C LYS A 245 -14.54 106.27 -34.25
N LYS A 246 -15.25 105.20 -33.89
CA LYS A 246 -16.68 105.04 -34.20
C LYS A 246 -17.55 106.11 -33.52
N ILE A 247 -17.20 106.51 -32.29
CA ILE A 247 -17.91 107.58 -31.56
C ILE A 247 -17.67 108.94 -32.22
N ASN A 248 -16.42 109.27 -32.56
CA ASN A 248 -16.08 110.57 -33.15
C ASN A 248 -16.55 110.77 -34.61
N GLN A 249 -17.09 109.73 -35.26
CA GLN A 249 -17.67 109.79 -36.60
C GLN A 249 -19.19 110.02 -36.60
N LYS A 250 -19.82 110.00 -35.42
CA LYS A 250 -21.22 110.41 -35.21
C LYS A 250 -21.29 111.89 -34.86
#